data_AF-A0A6L8F2H9-F1
#
_entry.id   AF-A0A6L8F2H9-F1
#
_cell.length_a   1.000
_cell.length_b   1.000
_cell.length_c   1.000
_cell.angle_alpha   90.00
_cell.angle_beta   90.00
_cell.angle_gamma   90.00
#
_symmetry.space_group_name_H-M   'P 1'
#
loop_
_entity.id
_entity.type
_entity.pdbx_description
1 polymer ?
#
loop_
_entity_poly.entity_id
_entity_poly.type
_entity_poly.pdbx_seq_one_letter_code
_entity_poly.pdbx_strand_id
1 'polypeptide(L)'
;MQDKLTRRLLPFYMKLPVFWAFIVLSVLGQLLWVATISQDVRIDLRWSSFGYGFGIALGFMQGKWTSRLWQQSYLKVLKRQITFWDAKGAKLLTFYTCVALGLPSFCPFLIRSLDTLVGIQSYVFGFIGAMNVALLLWVRRIPK
;
A
#
# COMPACT_ATOMS: atom_id res chain seq x y z
N MET A 1 24.02 -16.10 -19.25
CA MET A 1 23.04 -16.62 -18.27
C MET A 1 22.08 -15.51 -17.91
N GLN A 2 20.77 -15.70 -18.07
CA GLN A 2 19.76 -14.73 -17.63
C GLN A 2 19.72 -14.76 -16.10
N ASP A 3 20.27 -13.75 -15.44
CA ASP A 3 20.15 -13.64 -13.99
C ASP A 3 18.68 -13.57 -13.61
N LYS A 4 18.19 -14.61 -12.91
CA LYS A 4 16.82 -14.69 -12.41
C LYS A 4 16.76 -14.05 -11.03
N LEU A 5 15.72 -13.27 -10.79
CA LEU A 5 15.47 -12.67 -9.47
C LEU A 5 15.17 -13.81 -8.49
N THR A 6 15.95 -13.90 -7.42
CA THR A 6 15.71 -14.83 -6.31
C THR A 6 15.25 -14.07 -5.07
N ARG A 7 14.48 -14.73 -4.20
CA ARG A 7 13.97 -14.12 -2.95
C ARG A 7 15.09 -13.67 -2.02
N ARG A 8 16.29 -14.25 -2.12
CA ARG A 8 17.47 -13.84 -1.34
C ARG A 8 17.89 -12.40 -1.64
N LEU A 9 17.81 -11.98 -2.89
CA LEU A 9 18.21 -10.63 -3.34
C LEU A 9 17.25 -9.53 -2.90
N LEU A 10 16.05 -9.88 -2.44
CA LEU A 10 15.09 -8.91 -1.92
C LEU A 10 15.59 -8.32 -0.58
N PRO A 11 15.41 -7.02 -0.34
CA PRO A 11 15.73 -6.39 0.93
C PRO A 11 14.80 -6.91 2.05
N PHE A 12 15.19 -6.67 3.30
CA PHE A 12 14.47 -7.13 4.49
C PHE A 12 12.98 -6.78 4.46
N TYR A 13 12.64 -5.54 4.10
CA TYR A 13 11.26 -5.05 4.07
C TYR A 13 10.38 -5.69 2.98
N MET A 14 10.97 -6.42 2.02
CA MET A 14 10.24 -7.17 0.99
C MET A 14 10.23 -8.68 1.26
N LYS A 15 10.57 -9.11 2.48
CA LYS A 15 10.48 -10.53 2.86
C LYS A 15 9.05 -10.89 3.24
N LEU A 16 8.68 -12.15 2.99
CA LEU A 16 7.33 -12.66 3.26
C LEU A 16 6.85 -12.45 4.71
N PRO A 17 7.66 -12.68 5.76
CA PRO A 17 7.22 -12.45 7.13
C PRO A 17 6.88 -10.98 7.41
N VAL A 18 7.63 -10.05 6.81
CA VAL A 18 7.43 -8.61 6.99
C VAL A 18 6.11 -8.17 6.34
N PHE A 19 5.81 -8.66 5.14
CA PHE A 19 4.51 -8.40 4.51
C PHE A 19 3.35 -8.94 5.34
N TRP A 20 3.47 -10.15 5.89
CA TRP A 20 2.45 -10.70 6.79
C TRP A 20 2.25 -9.84 8.02
N ALA A 21 3.33 -9.40 8.66
CA ALA A 21 3.26 -8.51 9.81
C ALA A 21 2.49 -7.23 9.48
N PHE A 22 2.82 -6.55 8.36
CA PHE A 22 2.11 -5.33 7.97
C PHE A 22 0.63 -5.58 7.64
N ILE A 23 0.29 -6.69 6.99
CA ILE A 23 -1.11 -7.04 6.70
C ILE A 23 -1.87 -7.25 8.02
N VAL A 24 -1.33 -8.05 8.94
CA VAL A 24 -1.96 -8.31 10.24
C VAL A 24 -2.10 -7.02 11.04
N LEU A 25 -1.06 -6.20 11.12
CA LEU A 25 -1.13 -4.90 11.79
C LEU A 25 -2.19 -3.98 11.17
N SER A 26 -2.32 -3.95 9.83
CA SER A 26 -3.33 -3.11 9.18
C SER A 26 -4.76 -3.54 9.50
N VAL A 27 -5.01 -4.86 9.57
CA VAL A 27 -6.33 -5.41 9.93
C VAL A 27 -6.63 -5.17 11.41
N LEU A 28 -5.69 -5.46 12.31
CA LEU A 28 -5.87 -5.18 13.74
C LEU A 28 -6.05 -3.68 14.01
N GLY A 29 -5.28 -2.84 13.32
CA GLY A 29 -5.43 -1.39 13.38
C GLY A 29 -6.82 -0.91 12.95
N GLN A 30 -7.35 -1.43 11.84
CA GLN A 30 -8.71 -1.13 11.41
C GLN A 30 -9.76 -1.60 12.42
N LEU A 31 -9.62 -2.81 12.99
CA LEU A 31 -10.56 -3.33 13.98
C LEU A 31 -10.58 -2.49 15.26
N LEU A 32 -9.40 -2.14 15.79
CA LEU A 32 -9.27 -1.26 16.95
C LEU A 32 -9.81 0.15 16.66
N TRP A 33 -9.54 0.67 15.46
CA TRP A 33 -10.07 1.95 15.02
C TRP A 33 -11.59 1.96 15.00
N VAL A 34 -12.22 0.98 14.32
CA VAL A 34 -13.67 0.84 14.24
C VAL A 34 -14.29 0.65 15.63
N ALA A 35 -13.69 -0.18 16.48
CA ALA A 35 -14.15 -0.37 17.85
C ALA A 35 -14.14 0.95 18.65
N THR A 36 -13.09 1.76 18.49
CA THR A 36 -12.97 3.04 19.18
C THR A 36 -14.02 4.05 18.70
N ILE A 37 -14.14 4.24 17.39
CA ILE A 37 -15.09 5.23 16.83
C ILE A 37 -16.55 4.80 17.01
N SER A 38 -16.83 3.50 17.11
CA SER A 38 -18.20 3.00 17.31
C SER A 38 -18.80 3.38 18.67
N GLN A 39 -17.98 3.85 19.60
CA GLN A 39 -18.43 4.35 20.90
C GLN A 39 -18.99 5.79 20.82
N ASP A 40 -18.73 6.52 19.74
CA ASP A 40 -19.24 7.87 19.55
C ASP A 40 -20.46 7.88 18.61
N VAL A 41 -21.63 8.23 19.16
CA VAL A 41 -22.91 8.28 18.43
C VAL A 41 -22.93 9.34 17.33
N ARG A 42 -21.99 10.30 17.36
CA ARG A 42 -21.90 11.39 16.37
C ARG A 42 -21.20 10.96 15.08
N ILE A 43 -20.56 9.79 15.05
CA ILE A 43 -19.76 9.33 13.91
C ILE A 43 -20.59 8.40 13.04
N ASP A 44 -20.71 8.71 11.75
CA ASP A 44 -21.30 7.79 10.78
C ASP A 44 -20.25 6.76 10.32
N LEU A 45 -20.38 5.53 10.81
CA LEU A 45 -19.52 4.37 10.49
C LEU A 45 -19.45 4.04 8.99
N ARG A 46 -20.40 4.53 8.17
CA ARG A 46 -20.36 4.36 6.72
C ARG A 46 -19.13 5.02 6.12
N TRP A 47 -18.66 6.15 6.67
CA TRP A 47 -17.44 6.81 6.21
C TRP A 47 -16.20 5.97 6.47
N SER A 48 -16.13 5.30 7.63
CA SER A 48 -15.06 4.34 7.91
C SER A 48 -15.05 3.19 6.91
N SER A 49 -16.23 2.61 6.64
CA SER A 49 -16.39 1.49 5.71
C SER A 49 -16.03 1.89 4.27
N PHE A 50 -16.51 3.05 3.82
CA PHE A 50 -16.18 3.61 2.51
C PHE A 50 -14.69 3.88 2.39
N GLY A 51 -14.10 4.57 3.38
CA GLY A 51 -12.67 4.87 3.42
C GLY A 51 -11.84 3.60 3.32
N TYR A 52 -12.12 2.59 4.15
CA TYR A 52 -11.43 1.31 4.14
C TYR A 52 -11.53 0.59 2.80
N GLY A 53 -12.74 0.49 2.22
CA GLY A 53 -12.97 -0.15 0.93
C GLY A 53 -12.25 0.57 -0.23
N PHE A 54 -12.31 1.91 -0.24
CA PHE A 54 -11.59 2.73 -1.21
C PHE A 54 -10.07 2.58 -1.07
N GLY A 55 -9.58 2.55 0.17
CA GLY A 55 -8.18 2.28 0.50
C GLY A 55 -7.72 0.95 -0.05
N ILE A 56 -8.49 -0.13 0.17
CA ILE A 56 -8.18 -1.46 -0.36
C ILE A 56 -8.02 -1.43 -1.88
N ALA A 57 -8.97 -0.81 -2.59
CA ALA A 57 -8.95 -0.75 -4.04
C ALA A 57 -7.68 -0.05 -4.56
N LEU A 58 -7.39 1.16 -4.06
CA LEU A 58 -6.23 1.93 -4.48
C LEU A 58 -4.90 1.27 -4.06
N GLY A 59 -4.83 0.76 -2.83
CA GLY A 59 -3.65 0.06 -2.32
C GLY A 59 -3.32 -1.18 -3.13
N PHE A 60 -4.33 -1.99 -3.49
CA PHE A 60 -4.13 -3.17 -4.31
C PHE A 60 -3.67 -2.83 -5.74
N MET A 61 -4.26 -1.79 -6.36
CA MET A 61 -3.82 -1.28 -7.66
C MET A 61 -2.36 -0.84 -7.62
N GLN A 62 -2.00 -0.05 -6.60
CA GLN A 62 -0.64 0.41 -6.37
C GLN A 62 0.35 -0.76 -6.22
N GLY A 63 0.03 -1.73 -5.37
CA GLY A 63 0.88 -2.90 -5.15
C GLY A 63 1.03 -3.74 -6.42
N LYS A 64 -0.03 -3.87 -7.23
CA LYS A 64 0.05 -4.53 -8.55
C LYS A 64 0.96 -3.80 -9.52
N TRP A 65 0.83 -2.48 -9.68
CA TRP A 65 1.70 -1.71 -10.57
C TRP A 65 3.16 -1.75 -10.10
N THR A 66 3.38 -1.61 -8.80
CA THR A 66 4.70 -1.75 -8.17
C THR A 66 5.31 -3.12 -8.47
N SER A 67 4.55 -4.21 -8.29
CA SER A 67 5.04 -5.56 -8.59
C SER A 67 5.41 -5.76 -10.06
N ARG A 68 4.66 -5.18 -11.00
CA ARG A 68 4.95 -5.24 -12.43
C ARG A 68 6.23 -4.49 -12.78
N LEU A 69 6.41 -3.30 -12.22
CA LEU A 69 7.62 -2.51 -12.41
C LEU A 69 8.84 -3.27 -11.91
N TRP A 70 8.76 -3.84 -10.70
CA TRP A 70 9.87 -4.61 -10.14
C TRP A 70 10.14 -5.90 -10.90
N GLN A 71 9.11 -6.61 -11.37
CA GLN A 71 9.31 -7.80 -12.20
C GLN A 71 10.18 -7.52 -13.44
N GLN A 72 10.06 -6.34 -14.04
CA GLN A 72 10.77 -5.98 -15.28
C GLN A 72 12.13 -5.34 -15.03
N SER A 73 12.24 -4.51 -13.98
CA SER A 73 13.35 -3.57 -13.83
C SER A 73 14.17 -3.78 -12.57
N TYR A 74 13.71 -4.59 -11.60
CA TYR A 74 14.36 -4.73 -10.29
C TYR A 74 15.83 -5.13 -10.38
N LEU A 75 16.15 -6.18 -11.16
CA LEU A 75 17.54 -6.63 -11.31
C LEU A 75 18.41 -5.61 -12.04
N LYS A 76 17.86 -4.90 -13.03
CA LYS A 76 18.59 -3.87 -13.77
C LYS A 76 18.94 -2.69 -12.86
N VAL A 77 18.00 -2.29 -12.00
CA VAL A 77 18.21 -1.27 -10.96
C VAL A 77 19.22 -1.76 -9.91
N LEU A 78 19.09 -3.00 -9.42
CA LEU A 78 20.01 -3.57 -8.44
C LEU A 78 21.45 -3.61 -8.94
N LYS A 79 21.65 -3.94 -10.22
CA LYS A 79 22.95 -3.96 -10.90
C LYS A 79 23.45 -2.59 -11.36
N ARG A 80 22.72 -1.51 -11.05
CA ARG A 80 23.02 -0.14 -11.49
C ARG A 80 23.12 0.02 -13.02
N GLN A 81 22.43 -0.83 -13.79
CA GLN A 81 22.35 -0.72 -15.25
C GLN A 81 21.40 0.40 -15.68
N ILE A 82 20.39 0.67 -14.87
CA ILE A 82 19.42 1.75 -15.04
C ILE A 82 19.14 2.37 -13.67
N THR A 83 18.73 3.63 -13.63
CA THR A 83 18.19 4.22 -12.39
C THR A 83 16.72 3.83 -12.20
N PHE A 84 16.18 4.04 -11.00
CA PHE A 84 14.75 3.83 -10.75
C PHE A 84 13.88 4.68 -11.70
N TRP A 85 14.31 5.90 -12.00
CA TRP A 85 13.56 6.84 -12.85
C TRP A 85 13.50 6.42 -14.32
N ASP A 86 14.47 5.62 -14.76
CA ASP A 86 14.53 5.07 -16.12
C ASP A 86 13.63 3.84 -16.28
N ALA A 87 13.16 3.25 -15.18
CA ALA A 87 12.26 2.10 -15.24
C ALA A 87 10.89 2.51 -15.81
N LYS A 88 10.42 1.77 -16.82
CA LYS A 88 9.12 2.02 -17.46
C LYS A 88 8.00 2.01 -16.42
N GLY A 89 7.28 3.11 -16.32
CA GLY A 89 6.17 3.29 -15.38
C GLY A 89 6.56 3.85 -14.01
N ALA A 90 7.84 4.08 -13.72
CA ALA A 90 8.29 4.62 -12.42
C ALA A 90 7.68 5.98 -12.12
N LYS A 91 7.72 6.91 -13.09
CA LYS A 91 7.17 8.27 -12.90
C LYS A 91 5.67 8.27 -12.61
N LEU A 92 4.90 7.47 -13.36
CA LEU A 92 3.46 7.33 -13.15
C LEU A 92 3.14 6.70 -11.80
N LEU A 93 3.88 5.66 -11.42
CA LEU A 93 3.74 5.01 -10.12
C LEU A 93 4.05 5.99 -8.98
N THR A 94 5.13 6.76 -9.09
CA THR A 94 5.48 7.77 -8.09
C THR A 94 4.41 8.85 -7.99
N PHE A 95 3.91 9.37 -9.11
CA PHE A 95 2.82 10.34 -9.13
C PHE A 95 1.57 9.79 -8.43
N TYR A 96 1.15 8.57 -8.78
CA TYR A 96 0.02 7.93 -8.13
C TYR A 96 0.26 7.77 -6.61
N THR A 97 1.46 7.36 -6.21
CA THR A 97 1.82 7.22 -4.79
C THR A 97 1.72 8.54 -4.06
N CYS A 98 2.26 9.62 -4.64
CA CYS A 98 2.20 10.95 -4.05
C CYS A 98 0.76 11.46 -3.93
N VAL A 99 -0.10 11.21 -4.92
CA VAL A 99 -1.53 11.57 -4.85
C VAL A 99 -2.26 10.73 -3.82
N ALA A 100 -2.08 9.41 -3.84
CA ALA A 100 -2.75 8.47 -2.95
C ALA A 100 -2.36 8.65 -1.48
N LEU A 101 -1.10 9.00 -1.19
CA LEU A 101 -0.62 9.35 0.15
C LEU A 101 -0.87 10.82 0.51
N GLY A 102 -0.99 11.69 -0.48
CA GLY A 102 -1.34 13.09 -0.29
C GLY A 102 -2.80 13.27 0.14
N LEU A 103 -3.71 12.41 -0.31
CA LEU A 103 -5.14 12.43 0.08
C LEU A 103 -5.34 12.53 1.60
N PRO A 104 -4.75 11.64 2.43
CA PRO A 104 -4.80 11.76 3.89
C PRO A 104 -4.27 13.07 4.46
N SER A 105 -3.27 13.68 3.81
CA SER A 105 -2.62 14.89 4.26
C SER A 105 -3.40 16.15 3.89
N PHE A 106 -4.06 16.18 2.72
CA PHE A 106 -4.74 17.38 2.22
C PHE A 106 -6.23 17.42 2.56
N CYS A 107 -6.91 16.28 2.62
CA CYS A 107 -8.35 16.24 2.94
C CYS A 107 -8.72 16.90 4.29
N PRO A 108 -7.94 16.76 5.39
CA PRO A 108 -8.23 17.43 6.65
C PRO A 108 -8.19 18.97 6.59
N PHE A 109 -7.37 19.53 5.70
CA PHE A 109 -7.28 20.98 5.52
C PHE A 109 -8.48 21.54 4.76
N LEU A 110 -9.07 20.75 3.87
CA LEU A 110 -10.19 21.15 3.02
C LEU A 110 -11.55 20.85 3.65
N ILE A 111 -11.69 19.73 4.36
CA ILE A 111 -12.94 19.25 4.92
C ILE A 111 -12.72 18.88 6.39
N ARG A 112 -13.17 19.76 7.30
CA ARG A 112 -13.03 19.60 8.75
C ARG A 112 -14.21 18.88 9.39
N SER A 113 -14.61 17.73 8.85
CA SER A 113 -15.62 16.88 9.48
C SER A 113 -14.97 15.67 10.16
N LEU A 114 -15.48 15.30 11.34
CA LEU A 114 -15.05 14.11 12.06
C LEU A 114 -15.22 12.85 11.20
N ASP A 115 -16.33 12.76 10.48
CA ASP A 115 -16.62 11.66 9.57
C ASP A 115 -15.57 11.50 8.46
N THR A 116 -15.11 12.60 7.87
CA THR A 116 -14.07 12.56 6.83
C THR A 116 -12.73 12.13 7.41
N LEU A 117 -12.36 12.58 8.61
CA LEU A 117 -11.14 12.11 9.30
C LEU A 117 -11.20 10.62 9.60
N VAL A 118 -12.37 10.13 10.02
CA VAL A 118 -12.63 8.70 10.26
C VAL A 118 -12.48 7.88 8.98
N GLY A 119 -13.02 8.39 7.87
CA GLY A 119 -12.86 7.79 6.55
C GLY A 119 -11.40 7.75 6.10
N ILE A 120 -10.64 8.85 6.29
CA ILE A 120 -9.22 8.94 5.94
C ILE A 120 -8.38 7.92 6.71
N GLN A 121 -8.57 7.83 8.03
CA GLN A 121 -7.81 6.87 8.84
C GLN A 121 -8.09 5.43 8.40
N SER A 122 -9.35 5.12 8.11
CA SER A 122 -9.76 3.81 7.60
C SER A 122 -9.19 3.53 6.20
N TYR A 123 -9.14 4.55 5.35
CA TYR A 123 -8.49 4.50 4.05
C TYR A 123 -7.01 4.12 4.15
N VAL A 124 -6.27 4.70 5.10
CA VAL A 124 -4.84 4.41 5.29
C VAL A 124 -4.64 2.94 5.64
N PHE A 125 -5.43 2.38 6.56
CA PHE A 125 -5.36 0.95 6.90
C PHE A 125 -5.65 0.05 5.70
N GLY A 126 -6.72 0.36 4.94
CA GLY A 126 -7.09 -0.40 3.75
C GLY A 126 -6.01 -0.33 2.66
N PHE A 127 -5.45 0.85 2.42
CA PHE A 127 -4.40 1.09 1.42
C PHE A 127 -3.14 0.31 1.73
N ILE A 128 -2.61 0.44 2.95
CA ILE A 128 -1.40 -0.24 3.38
C ILE A 128 -1.60 -1.76 3.36
N GLY A 129 -2.71 -2.25 3.91
CA GLY A 129 -3.00 -3.69 3.94
C GLY A 129 -3.06 -4.29 2.55
N ALA A 130 -3.86 -3.72 1.65
CA ALA A 130 -4.05 -4.26 0.31
C ALA A 130 -2.81 -4.13 -0.59
N MET A 131 -2.04 -3.05 -0.46
CA MET A 131 -0.76 -2.91 -1.14
C MET A 131 0.20 -4.03 -0.75
N ASN A 132 0.32 -4.31 0.55
CA ASN A 132 1.18 -5.38 1.05
C ASN A 132 0.69 -6.77 0.63
N VAL A 133 -0.63 -7.01 0.53
CA VAL A 133 -1.18 -8.24 -0.04
C VAL A 133 -0.72 -8.42 -1.48
N ALA A 134 -0.87 -7.40 -2.33
CA ALA A 134 -0.46 -7.49 -3.74
C ALA A 134 1.04 -7.76 -3.90
N LEU A 135 1.88 -7.10 -3.09
CA LEU A 135 3.33 -7.32 -3.08
C LEU A 135 3.70 -8.71 -2.55
N LEU A 136 3.04 -9.20 -1.51
CA LEU A 136 3.22 -10.54 -0.97
C LEU A 136 2.92 -11.62 -2.03
N LEU A 137 1.82 -11.45 -2.78
CA LEU A 137 1.45 -12.36 -3.88
C LEU A 137 2.51 -12.39 -4.97
N TRP A 138 3.14 -11.25 -5.26
CA TRP A 138 4.27 -11.19 -6.19
C TRP A 138 5.52 -11.90 -5.63
N VAL A 139 5.94 -11.59 -4.40
CA VAL A 139 7.14 -12.20 -3.80
C VAL A 139 7.00 -13.71 -3.66
N ARG A 140 5.78 -14.22 -3.41
CA ARG A 140 5.51 -15.68 -3.39
C ARG A 140 5.83 -16.38 -4.72
N ARG A 141 5.72 -15.68 -5.85
CA ARG A 141 5.98 -16.22 -7.20
C ARG A 141 7.47 -16.21 -7.56
N ILE A 142 8.31 -15.50 -6.80
CA ILE A 142 9.75 -15.44 -7.03
C ILE A 142 10.39 -16.76 -6.55
N PRO A 143 11.33 -17.36 -7.29
CA PRO A 143 12.06 -18.55 -6.84
C PRO A 143 12.83 -18.27 -5.54
N LYS A 144 13.03 -19.31 -4.72
CA LYS A 144 13.75 -19.21 -3.44
C LYS A 144 15.18 -18.75 -3.63
#